data_AF-A0A0G0NT98-F1
#
_entry.id   AF-A0A0G0NT98-F1
#
_cell.length_a   1.000
_cell.length_b   1.000
_cell.length_c   1.000
_cell.angle_alpha   90.00
_cell.angle_beta   90.00
_cell.angle_gamma   90.00
#
_symmetry.space_group_name_H-M   'P 1'
#
loop_
_entity.id
_entity.type
_entity.pdbx_description
1 polymer ?
#
loop_
_entity_poly.entity_id
_entity_poly.type
_entity_poly.pdbx_seq_one_letter_code
_entity_poly.pdbx_strand_id
1 'polypeptide(L)'
;MEKEVDEKMICARCGYIGQKERFSKGSYLLEIFLWCMLFVPGALYTTWRAFNEYHACPICRNEAMTPLDSQFGKEIFRERTRLNEQIKPLDLFDVVSKILRW
;
A
#
# COMPACT_ATOMS: atom_id res chain seq x y z
N MET A 1 -4.61 -29.18 -1.58
CA MET A 1 -4.96 -27.75 -1.46
C MET A 1 -3.67 -27.02 -1.15
N GLU A 2 -3.15 -26.34 -2.17
CA GLU A 2 -1.79 -25.81 -2.25
C GLU A 2 -1.74 -24.38 -1.67
N LYS A 3 -1.05 -24.27 -0.52
CA LYS A 3 -0.29 -23.13 0.03
C LYS A 3 -1.02 -21.88 0.57
N GLU A 4 -1.09 -21.79 1.90
CA GLU A 4 -0.84 -20.53 2.61
C GLU A 4 0.64 -20.18 2.42
N VAL A 5 0.96 -19.43 1.36
CA VAL A 5 2.20 -18.64 1.36
C VAL A 5 1.83 -17.31 2.00
N ASP A 6 2.49 -16.96 3.10
CA ASP A 6 2.56 -15.57 3.57
C ASP A 6 3.34 -14.80 2.50
N GLU A 7 2.69 -14.54 1.35
CA GLU A 7 3.29 -13.87 0.20
C GLU A 7 3.55 -12.45 0.63
N LYS A 8 4.80 -12.18 1.01
CA LYS A 8 5.25 -10.83 1.26
C LYS A 8 5.04 -10.05 -0.05
N MET A 9 4.04 -9.19 -0.08
CA MET A 9 3.75 -8.33 -1.23
C MET A 9 4.52 -7.04 -1.06
N ILE A 10 5.03 -6.49 -2.17
CA ILE A 10 5.65 -5.17 -2.20
C ILE A 10 4.78 -4.21 -3.02
N CYS A 11 4.54 -3.02 -2.46
CA CYS A 11 3.89 -1.95 -3.21
C CYS A 11 4.90 -1.29 -4.17
N ALA A 12 4.59 -1.28 -5.47
CA ALA A 12 5.45 -0.69 -6.49
C ALA A 12 5.59 0.84 -6.38
N ARG A 13 4.69 1.52 -5.66
CA ARG A 13 4.67 2.99 -5.52
C ARG A 13 5.34 3.51 -4.26
N CYS A 14 5.18 2.84 -3.12
CA CYS A 14 5.73 3.30 -1.84
C CYS A 14 6.76 2.34 -1.23
N GLY A 15 6.95 1.14 -1.79
CA GLY A 15 7.88 0.14 -1.27
C GLY A 15 7.44 -0.50 0.06
N TYR A 16 6.16 -0.36 0.45
CA TYR A 16 5.61 -1.09 1.59
C TYR A 16 5.68 -2.60 1.35
N ILE A 17 6.14 -3.35 2.35
CA ILE A 17 6.25 -4.81 2.31
C ILE A 17 5.27 -5.37 3.35
N GLY A 18 4.28 -6.14 2.91
CA GLY A 18 3.27 -6.69 3.80
C GLY A 18 2.04 -7.17 3.04
N GLN A 19 0.93 -7.34 3.75
CA GLN A 19 -0.32 -7.81 3.15
C GLN A 19 -1.12 -6.65 2.54
N LYS A 20 -1.91 -6.97 1.52
CA LYS A 20 -2.84 -6.02 0.87
C LYS A 20 -4.08 -5.87 1.73
N GLU A 21 -4.53 -4.64 1.95
CA GLU A 21 -5.74 -4.37 2.72
C GLU A 21 -6.92 -4.15 1.77
N ARG A 22 -8.14 -4.52 2.21
CA ARG A 22 -9.36 -4.32 1.43
C ARG A 22 -9.85 -2.89 1.62
N PHE A 23 -9.99 -2.17 0.52
CA PHE A 23 -10.57 -0.84 0.48
C PHE A 23 -11.86 -0.88 -0.34
N SER A 24 -12.92 -0.25 0.18
CA SER A 24 -14.15 -0.05 -0.58
C SER A 24 -14.23 1.41 -1.04
N LYS A 25 -14.44 1.63 -2.34
CA LYS A 25 -14.81 2.96 -2.86
C LYS A 25 -16.27 3.23 -2.49
N GLY A 26 -16.52 4.15 -1.55
CA GLY A 26 -17.87 4.63 -1.26
C GLY A 26 -18.13 4.99 0.21
N SER A 27 -19.07 5.91 0.42
CA SER A 27 -19.47 6.37 1.75
C SER A 27 -20.67 5.56 2.26
N TYR A 28 -20.52 4.90 3.40
CA TYR A 28 -21.59 4.15 4.07
C TYR A 28 -22.82 5.03 4.38
N LEU A 29 -22.59 6.32 4.66
CA LEU A 29 -23.65 7.33 4.89
C LEU A 29 -24.58 7.51 3.69
N LEU A 30 -24.05 7.42 2.47
CA LEU A 30 -24.83 7.59 1.24
C LEU A 30 -25.79 6.41 1.06
N GLU A 31 -25.34 5.20 1.41
CA GLU A 31 -26.15 3.99 1.39
C GLU A 31 -27.37 4.13 2.33
N ILE A 32 -27.15 4.52 3.59
CA ILE A 32 -28.24 4.76 4.55
C ILE A 32 -29.22 5.81 4.04
N PHE A 33 -28.72 6.92 3.49
CA PHE A 33 -29.59 7.98 2.97
C PHE A 33 -30.47 7.49 1.81
N LEU A 34 -29.90 6.71 0.88
CA LEU A 34 -30.66 6.12 -0.23
C LEU A 34 -31.72 5.15 0.27
N TRP A 35 -31.39 4.28 1.21
CA TRP A 35 -32.33 3.34 1.82
C TRP A 35 -33.51 4.05 2.51
N CYS A 36 -33.28 5.22 3.12
CA CYS A 36 -34.33 6.04 3.73
C CYS A 36 -35.24 6.74 2.72
N MET A 37 -34.73 7.09 1.52
CA MET A 37 -35.47 7.91 0.55
C MET A 37 -36.20 7.04 -0.51
N LEU A 38 -35.57 5.96 -1.00
CA LEU A 38 -36.16 4.99 -1.92
C LEU A 38 -35.40 3.65 -1.84
N PHE A 39 -36.13 2.55 -1.66
CA PHE A 39 -35.55 1.20 -1.49
C PHE A 39 -34.76 0.69 -2.71
N VAL A 40 -35.25 1.00 -3.92
CA VAL A 40 -34.66 0.54 -5.19
C VAL A 40 -33.25 1.10 -5.48
N PRO A 41 -33.00 2.42 -5.41
CA PRO A 41 -31.65 2.95 -5.58
C PRO A 41 -30.71 2.51 -4.44
N GLY A 42 -31.22 2.30 -3.22
CA GLY A 42 -30.45 1.72 -2.12
C GLY A 42 -29.89 0.33 -2.47
N ALA A 43 -30.74 -0.57 -2.96
CA ALA A 43 -30.32 -1.91 -3.37
C ALA A 43 -29.30 -1.92 -4.53
N LEU A 44 -29.50 -1.07 -5.54
CA LEU A 44 -28.56 -0.95 -6.66
C LEU A 44 -27.19 -0.42 -6.20
N TYR A 45 -27.19 0.60 -5.33
CA TYR A 45 -25.96 1.19 -4.81
C TYR A 45 -25.18 0.20 -3.94
N THR A 46 -25.87 -0.57 -3.11
CA THR A 46 -25.27 -1.62 -2.26
C THR A 46 -24.55 -2.66 -3.12
N THR A 47 -25.18 -3.05 -4.24
CA THR A 47 -24.62 -3.99 -5.22
C THR A 47 -23.39 -3.40 -5.89
N TRP A 48 -23.47 -2.17 -6.43
CA TRP A 48 -22.33 -1.50 -7.05
C TRP A 48 -21.15 -1.31 -6.07
N ARG A 49 -21.44 -0.96 -4.82
CA ARG A 49 -20.41 -0.79 -3.77
C ARG A 49 -19.69 -2.11 -3.48
N ALA A 50 -20.41 -3.23 -3.39
CA ALA A 50 -19.81 -4.56 -3.22
C ALA A 50 -18.90 -4.91 -4.41
N PHE A 51 -19.29 -4.57 -5.65
CA PHE A 51 -18.45 -4.79 -6.82
C PHE A 51 -17.22 -3.87 -6.92
N ASN A 52 -17.17 -2.77 -6.17
CA ASN A 52 -16.05 -1.81 -6.17
C ASN A 52 -15.11 -1.95 -4.98
N GLU A 53 -15.11 -3.12 -4.30
CA GLU A 53 -14.04 -3.46 -3.38
C GLU A 53 -12.75 -3.77 -4.16
N TYR A 54 -11.64 -3.18 -3.72
CA TYR A 54 -10.34 -3.39 -4.33
C TYR A 54 -9.28 -3.58 -3.25
N HIS A 55 -8.29 -4.41 -3.56
CA HIS A 55 -7.15 -4.60 -2.69
C HIS A 55 -6.10 -3.54 -3.00
N ALA A 56 -5.67 -2.80 -1.97
CA ALA A 56 -4.66 -1.77 -2.14
C ALA A 56 -3.67 -1.76 -0.97
N CYS A 57 -2.58 -1.03 -1.17
CA CYS A 57 -1.58 -0.82 -0.15
C CYS A 57 -2.15 -0.01 1.03
N PRO A 58 -1.96 -0.44 2.29
CA PRO A 58 -2.48 0.29 3.45
C PRO A 58 -1.88 1.70 3.62
N ILE A 59 -0.63 1.88 3.19
CA ILE A 59 0.07 3.17 3.30
C ILE A 59 -0.37 4.16 2.21
N CYS A 60 -0.26 3.79 0.93
CA CYS A 60 -0.46 4.73 -0.18
C CYS A 60 -1.78 4.55 -0.94
N ARG A 61 -2.61 3.57 -0.55
CA ARG A 61 -3.90 3.20 -1.19
C ARG A 61 -3.81 2.90 -2.69
N ASN A 62 -2.62 2.57 -3.19
CA ASN A 62 -2.44 2.16 -4.56
C ASN A 62 -2.74 0.66 -4.74
N GLU A 63 -3.42 0.32 -5.82
CA GLU A 63 -3.72 -1.06 -6.26
C GLU A 63 -2.49 -1.78 -6.85
N ALA A 64 -1.39 -1.08 -7.09
CA ALA A 64 -0.12 -1.65 -7.57
C ALA A 64 0.67 -2.38 -6.46
N MET A 65 0.12 -3.48 -5.95
CA MET A 65 0.83 -4.44 -5.09
C MET A 65 1.23 -5.67 -5.90
N THR A 66 2.51 -6.03 -5.81
CA THR A 66 3.12 -7.11 -6.57
C THR A 66 3.79 -8.11 -5.61
N PRO A 67 3.71 -9.43 -5.85
CA PRO A 67 4.41 -10.40 -5.01
C PRO A 67 5.93 -10.20 -5.10
N LEU A 68 6.62 -10.28 -3.95
CA LEU A 68 8.09 -10.20 -3.91
C LEU A 68 8.79 -11.34 -4.66
N ASP A 69 8.10 -12.46 -4.88
CA ASP A 69 8.69 -13.59 -5.61
C ASP A 69 8.81 -13.32 -7.13
N SER A 70 8.01 -12.39 -7.65
CA SER A 70 8.09 -11.99 -9.05
C SER A 70 9.41 -11.27 -9.38
N GLN A 71 9.89 -11.42 -10.62
CA GLN A 71 11.08 -10.71 -11.12
C GLN A 71 10.98 -9.19 -10.90
N PHE A 72 9.79 -8.63 -11.11
CA PHE A 72 9.53 -7.21 -10.92
C PHE A 72 9.60 -6.80 -9.43
N GLY A 73 9.05 -7.61 -8.52
CA GLY A 73 9.12 -7.37 -7.08
C GLY A 73 10.56 -7.38 -6.55
N LYS A 74 11.41 -8.29 -7.06
CA LYS A 74 12.84 -8.36 -6.72
C LYS A 74 13.61 -7.11 -7.15
N GLU A 75 13.30 -6.58 -8.34
CA GLU A 75 13.92 -5.34 -8.84
C GLU A 75 13.56 -4.14 -7.96
N ILE A 76 12.27 -3.95 -7.66
CA ILE A 76 11.81 -2.86 -6.79
C ILE A 76 12.47 -2.94 -5.40
N PHE A 77 12.55 -4.15 -4.84
CA PHE A 77 13.18 -4.37 -3.54
C PHE A 77 14.67 -4.03 -3.55
N ARG A 78 15.38 -4.43 -4.61
CA ARG A 78 16.81 -4.10 -4.81
C ARG A 78 17.02 -2.60 -4.93
N GLU A 79 16.22 -1.93 -5.75
CA GLU A 79 16.34 -0.49 -5.98
C GLU A 79 16.08 0.30 -4.69
N ARG A 80 15.04 -0.09 -3.93
CA ARG A 80 14.77 0.48 -2.60
C ARG A 80 15.97 0.34 -1.66
N THR A 81 16.61 -0.82 -1.65
CA THR A 81 17.77 -1.10 -0.80
C THR A 81 18.95 -0.21 -1.19
N ARG A 82 19.20 -0.03 -2.49
CA ARG A 82 20.23 0.91 -3.00
C ARG A 82 19.97 2.35 -2.60
N LEU A 83 18.75 2.84 -2.77
CA LEU A 83 18.40 4.22 -2.41
C LEU A 83 18.57 4.46 -0.91
N ASN A 84 18.17 3.51 -0.06
CA ASN A 84 18.40 3.60 1.38
C ASN A 84 19.90 3.60 1.74
N GLU A 85 20.74 2.90 1.00
CA GLU A 85 22.19 2.92 1.22
C GLU A 85 22.85 4.24 0.80
N GLN A 86 22.37 4.85 -0.30
CA GLN A 86 22.88 6.15 -0.76
C GLN A 86 22.48 7.30 0.17
N ILE A 87 21.28 7.24 0.76
CA ILE A 87 20.86 8.18 1.80
C ILE A 87 21.40 7.67 3.14
N LYS A 88 22.71 7.44 3.24
CA LYS A 88 23.33 7.43 4.56
C LYS A 88 23.25 8.86 5.07
N PRO A 89 22.53 9.15 6.16
CA PRO A 89 22.65 10.45 6.79
C PRO A 89 24.14 10.60 7.05
N LEU A 90 24.73 11.63 6.45
CA LEU A 90 26.14 11.93 6.64
C LEU A 90 26.36 11.91 8.15
N ASP A 91 27.09 10.89 8.64
CA ASP A 91 27.13 10.58 10.06
C ASP A 91 27.50 11.87 10.78
N LEU A 92 26.58 12.38 11.59
CA LEU A 92 26.76 13.65 12.29
C LEU A 92 28.08 13.64 13.08
N PHE A 93 28.48 12.44 13.54
CA PHE A 93 29.77 12.17 14.15
C PHE A 93 30.97 12.49 13.24
N ASP A 94 30.92 12.15 11.95
CA ASP A 94 31.98 12.44 10.98
C ASP A 94 32.16 13.96 10.81
N VAL A 95 31.04 14.68 10.66
CA VAL A 95 31.01 16.15 10.58
C VAL A 95 31.51 16.80 11.86
N VAL A 96 30.99 16.37 13.01
CA VAL A 96 31.36 16.89 14.34
C VAL A 96 32.84 16.60 14.64
N SER A 97 33.35 15.42 14.28
CA SER A 97 34.77 15.08 14.46
C SER A 97 35.69 15.94 13.57
N LYS A 98 35.24 16.33 12.38
CA LYS A 98 36.00 17.19 11.46
C LYS A 98 36.01 18.66 11.91
N ILE A 99 34.94 19.09 12.60
CA ILE A 99 34.84 20.44 13.21
C ILE A 99 35.60 20.51 14.54
N LEU A 100 35.56 19.45 15.37
CA LEU A 100 36.30 19.35 16.64
C LEU A 100 37.79 19.02 16.46
N ARG A 101 38.22 18.66 15.25
CA ARG A 101 39.63 18.48 14.87
C ARG A 101 40.18 19.76 14.21
N TRP A 102 39.87 20.91 14.81
CA TRP A 102 40.49 22.22 14.61
C TRP A 102 41.01 22.73 15.95
#